data_AF-A0AAU8YGR1-F1
#
_entry.id   AF-A0AAU8YGR1-F1
#
_cell.length_a   1.000
_cell.length_b   1.000
_cell.length_c   1.000
_cell.angle_alpha   90.00
_cell.angle_beta   90.00
_cell.angle_gamma   90.00
#
_symmetry.space_group_name_H-M   'P 1'
#
loop_
_entity.id
_entity.type
_entity.pdbx_description
1 polymer ?
#
loop_
_entity_poly.entity_id
_entity_poly.type
_entity_poly.pdbx_seq_one_letter_code
_entity_poly.pdbx_strand_id
1 'polypeptide(L)'
;MNDLTFSPAEYIPTGMPQYDGNPLIECLPRILSDVDVVRRVGNLPPKPDEAERALPPKLRGHGINRLKDVVVPFEIHLRLEDLFSQLIRYGYSGRNPLLASSVRHRLPSSADAKRHGFMSTAETMTLIGLSGMGKTTALNSIARLYPQVISHSRYKDAILIETQVVWLKIECPHDGSLRGFCAAFFSALDAALGVEKYSRRGGAANSISVMLQHISQLCKTFFIGALIIDEMQHLCSSRGGQDREKLLNFFVTLSNDAGVPLVYVGTNAMLPLFSGVLRNARRAAGMGPIAFDRFSEDDPFWHHLVSQLWAYDWTESCAPLTSDLLSKIYDLTQGNTDFLAKLLMLAQRHVIWEGIDAITPAVLQQVYDNQMRLLHKPIEALRSGDPLQIADFEDMMPTKDQIAQMMSYDLARRADRAHLSLLTQTAIAPSPLAKDKSVPKAPSRTVVPVADGALTNVHFSKDEDLQAQLEQRGWVDRDSSW
;
A
#
# COMPACT_ATOMS: atom_id res chain seq x y z
N MET A 1 -16.59 14.19 -21.13
CA MET A 1 -16.32 13.28 -22.26
C MET A 1 -14.85 12.95 -22.15
N ASN A 2 -14.50 11.80 -21.57
CA ASN A 2 -13.11 11.36 -21.55
C ASN A 2 -12.82 10.72 -22.91
N ASP A 3 -11.92 11.31 -23.68
CA ASP A 3 -11.24 10.61 -24.76
C ASP A 3 -10.42 9.48 -24.13
N LEU A 4 -11.06 8.33 -23.91
CA LEU A 4 -10.42 7.08 -23.48
C LEU A 4 -9.68 6.48 -24.69
N THR A 5 -8.63 7.15 -25.12
CA THR A 5 -7.66 6.59 -26.06
C THR A 5 -6.64 5.80 -25.25
N PHE A 6 -6.65 4.47 -25.37
CA PHE A 6 -5.53 3.64 -24.93
C PHE A 6 -4.23 4.22 -25.50
N SER A 7 -3.20 4.32 -24.68
CA SER A 7 -1.91 4.82 -25.15
C SER A 7 -1.30 3.78 -26.10
N PRO A 8 -0.92 4.13 -27.34
CA PRO A 8 -0.21 3.20 -28.20
C PRO A 8 1.14 2.85 -27.58
N ALA A 9 1.56 1.60 -27.69
CA ALA A 9 2.85 1.16 -27.16
C ALA A 9 4.01 1.76 -27.96
N GLU A 10 4.91 2.47 -27.27
CA GLU A 10 6.19 2.93 -27.79
C GLU A 10 7.31 2.23 -27.03
N TYR A 11 8.10 1.40 -27.72
CA TYR A 11 9.12 0.57 -27.06
C TYR A 11 10.48 1.23 -27.07
N ILE A 12 11.01 1.46 -25.87
CA ILE A 12 12.34 2.04 -25.67
C ILE A 12 13.13 1.08 -24.78
N PRO A 13 14.36 0.68 -25.18
CA PRO A 13 15.25 -0.07 -24.30
C PRO A 13 15.43 0.65 -22.98
N THR A 14 15.33 -0.10 -21.90
CA THR A 14 15.42 0.43 -20.53
C THR A 14 16.86 0.70 -20.11
N GLY A 15 17.84 0.06 -20.78
CA GLY A 15 19.25 0.07 -20.40
C GLY A 15 19.60 -0.95 -19.30
N MET A 16 18.61 -1.70 -18.81
CA MET A 16 18.78 -2.78 -17.85
C MET A 16 18.64 -4.13 -18.58
N PRO A 17 19.70 -4.95 -18.65
CA PRO A 17 19.68 -6.19 -19.44
C PRO A 17 18.56 -7.17 -19.06
N GLN A 18 18.14 -7.19 -17.79
CA GLN A 18 17.07 -8.06 -17.29
C GLN A 18 15.65 -7.63 -17.70
N TYR A 19 15.49 -6.40 -18.22
CA TYR A 19 14.21 -5.81 -18.63
C TYR A 19 14.08 -5.68 -20.13
N ASP A 20 15.21 -5.46 -20.81
CA ASP A 20 15.26 -5.34 -22.26
C ASP A 20 14.81 -6.66 -22.94
N GLY A 21 14.10 -6.53 -24.06
CA GLY A 21 13.45 -7.65 -24.75
C GLY A 21 12.06 -8.03 -24.21
N ASN A 22 11.53 -7.29 -23.22
CA ASN A 22 10.16 -7.48 -22.73
C ASN A 22 9.24 -6.32 -23.18
N PRO A 23 8.28 -6.56 -24.09
CA PRO A 23 7.42 -5.50 -24.61
C PRO A 23 6.55 -4.84 -23.54
N LEU A 24 6.21 -5.53 -22.45
CA LEU A 24 5.40 -4.98 -21.36
C LEU A 24 6.19 -4.01 -20.46
N ILE A 25 7.52 -4.04 -20.56
CA ILE A 25 8.43 -3.20 -19.77
C ILE A 25 8.98 -2.05 -20.61
N GLU A 26 9.40 -2.33 -21.84
CA GLU A 26 9.96 -1.33 -22.76
C GLU A 26 8.92 -0.29 -23.20
N CYS A 27 7.62 -0.59 -23.12
CA CYS A 27 6.55 0.37 -23.40
C CYS A 27 6.25 1.34 -22.25
N LEU A 28 6.81 1.09 -21.06
CA LEU A 28 6.60 1.95 -19.90
C LEU A 28 7.50 3.19 -20.00
N PRO A 29 7.07 4.34 -19.45
CA PRO A 29 7.90 5.55 -19.40
C PRO A 29 9.29 5.27 -18.84
N ARG A 30 10.34 5.92 -19.37
CA ARG A 30 11.73 5.72 -18.91
C ARG A 30 11.85 5.76 -17.39
N ILE A 31 12.80 5.00 -16.83
CA ILE A 31 13.15 5.09 -15.41
C ILE A 31 13.55 6.54 -15.12
N LEU A 32 12.87 7.15 -14.16
CA LEU A 32 13.03 8.58 -13.87
C LEU A 32 14.24 8.82 -12.98
N SER A 33 14.85 9.98 -13.14
CA SER A 33 15.78 10.51 -12.14
C SER A 33 15.00 11.22 -11.02
N ASP A 34 15.60 11.37 -9.84
CA ASP A 34 14.98 12.11 -8.73
C ASP A 34 14.49 13.51 -9.15
N VAL A 35 15.26 14.20 -10.00
CA VAL A 35 14.90 15.52 -10.54
C VAL A 35 13.64 15.45 -11.41
N ASP A 36 13.51 14.42 -12.24
CA ASP A 36 12.32 14.21 -13.05
C ASP A 36 11.10 13.87 -12.18
N VAL A 37 11.28 13.07 -11.12
CA VAL A 37 10.21 12.74 -10.17
C VAL A 37 9.71 14.00 -9.46
N VAL A 38 10.61 14.81 -8.90
CA VAL A 38 10.25 16.11 -8.27
C VAL A 38 9.44 16.98 -9.22
N ARG A 39 9.86 17.10 -10.48
CA ARG A 39 9.20 17.94 -11.48
C ARG A 39 7.82 17.42 -11.90
N ARG A 40 7.62 16.11 -11.96
CA ARG A 40 6.37 15.50 -12.45
C ARG A 40 5.35 15.22 -11.35
N VAL A 41 5.82 14.89 -10.15
CA VAL A 41 4.96 14.66 -8.97
C VAL A 41 4.57 15.99 -8.32
N GLY A 42 5.49 16.95 -8.29
CA GLY A 42 5.21 18.27 -7.74
C GLY A 42 4.14 18.99 -8.56
N ASN A 43 3.16 19.56 -7.86
CA ASN A 43 2.15 20.42 -8.45
C ASN A 43 2.09 21.73 -7.68
N LEU A 44 2.65 22.78 -8.26
CA LEU A 44 2.64 24.13 -7.69
C LEU A 44 1.88 25.03 -8.66
N PRO A 45 0.54 25.10 -8.57
CA PRO A 45 -0.24 26.00 -9.41
C PRO A 45 0.20 27.45 -9.21
N PRO A 46 -0.13 28.37 -10.13
CA PRO A 46 0.25 29.77 -9.99
C PRO A 46 -0.21 30.36 -8.66
N LYS A 47 0.73 30.96 -7.93
CA LYS A 47 0.44 31.71 -6.70
C LYS A 47 -0.45 32.90 -7.04
N PRO A 48 -1.32 33.34 -6.12
CA PRO A 48 -2.14 34.52 -6.35
C PRO A 48 -1.26 35.75 -6.59
N ASP A 49 -1.55 36.48 -7.66
CA ASP A 49 -0.91 37.75 -7.95
C ASP A 49 -1.65 38.92 -7.28
N GLU A 50 -1.23 40.16 -7.53
CA GLU A 50 -1.91 41.34 -7.02
C GLU A 50 -3.33 41.51 -7.59
N ALA A 51 -3.54 41.10 -8.84
CA ALA A 51 -4.85 41.22 -9.49
C ALA A 51 -5.88 40.26 -8.87
N GLU A 52 -5.49 39.01 -8.59
CA GLU A 52 -6.33 38.05 -7.86
C GLU A 52 -6.63 38.52 -6.43
N ARG A 53 -5.66 39.14 -5.74
CA ARG A 53 -5.85 39.69 -4.39
C ARG A 53 -6.70 40.96 -4.35
N ALA A 54 -6.79 41.71 -5.46
CA ALA A 54 -7.70 42.84 -5.60
C ALA A 54 -9.16 42.43 -5.91
N LEU A 55 -9.43 41.14 -6.12
CA LEU A 55 -10.78 40.67 -6.40
C LEU A 55 -11.72 40.84 -5.20
N PRO A 56 -13.04 40.95 -5.43
CA PRO A 56 -14.04 40.96 -4.36
C PRO A 56 -13.90 39.75 -3.41
N PRO A 57 -14.19 39.91 -2.11
CA PRO A 57 -14.05 38.86 -1.08
C PRO A 57 -14.61 37.49 -1.48
N LYS A 58 -15.79 37.47 -2.12
CA LYS A 58 -16.42 36.22 -2.59
C LYS A 58 -15.57 35.48 -3.61
N LEU A 59 -14.96 36.19 -4.57
CA LEU A 59 -14.09 35.57 -5.59
C LEU A 59 -12.77 35.10 -4.99
N ARG A 60 -12.17 35.87 -4.08
CA ARG A 60 -10.98 35.46 -3.33
C ARG A 60 -11.22 34.16 -2.54
N GLY A 61 -12.39 34.03 -1.93
CA GLY A 61 -12.83 32.80 -1.26
C GLY A 61 -12.84 31.56 -2.18
N HIS A 62 -13.12 31.72 -3.48
CA HIS A 62 -13.00 30.63 -4.46
C HIS A 62 -11.54 30.32 -4.80
N GLY A 63 -10.68 31.33 -4.87
CA GLY A 63 -9.23 31.19 -5.10
C GLY A 63 -8.55 30.27 -4.09
N ILE A 64 -8.92 30.39 -2.81
CA ILE A 64 -8.42 29.56 -1.70
C ILE A 64 -8.47 28.05 -2.00
N ASN A 65 -9.43 27.58 -2.81
CA ASN A 65 -9.52 26.16 -3.15
C ASN A 65 -8.29 25.62 -3.89
N ARG A 66 -7.52 26.47 -4.57
CA ARG A 66 -6.27 26.12 -5.26
C ARG A 66 -5.21 25.54 -4.33
N LEU A 67 -5.27 25.83 -3.02
CA LEU A 67 -4.42 25.19 -2.00
C LEU A 67 -4.53 23.66 -2.00
N LYS A 68 -5.70 23.10 -2.36
CA LYS A 68 -5.91 21.64 -2.40
C LYS A 68 -5.15 20.96 -3.54
N ASP A 69 -4.79 21.72 -4.57
CA ASP A 69 -4.07 21.21 -5.72
C ASP A 69 -2.56 21.18 -5.48
N VAL A 70 -2.08 21.85 -4.42
CA VAL A 70 -0.65 21.94 -4.10
C VAL A 70 -0.11 20.57 -3.66
N VAL A 71 0.90 20.09 -4.37
CA VAL A 71 1.66 18.88 -4.01
C VAL A 71 3.13 19.25 -3.94
N VAL A 72 3.69 19.18 -2.72
CA VAL A 72 5.12 19.40 -2.47
C VAL A 72 5.83 18.05 -2.42
N PRO A 73 6.74 17.75 -3.36
CA PRO A 73 7.47 16.49 -3.37
C PRO A 73 8.54 16.47 -2.27
N PHE A 74 8.68 15.31 -1.64
CA PHE A 74 9.65 15.02 -0.56
C PHE A 74 10.32 13.68 -0.83
N GLU A 75 11.35 13.33 -0.05
CA GLU A 75 12.06 12.05 -0.15
C GLU A 75 11.12 10.83 -0.15
N ILE A 76 10.03 10.88 0.64
CA ILE A 76 9.03 9.80 0.68
C ILE A 76 8.36 9.56 -0.69
N HIS A 77 8.21 10.61 -1.50
CA HIS A 77 7.65 10.51 -2.85
C HIS A 77 8.66 9.91 -3.83
N LEU A 78 9.95 10.25 -3.69
CA LEU A 78 11.03 9.67 -4.48
C LEU A 78 11.14 8.17 -4.21
N ARG A 79 11.18 7.80 -2.93
CA ARG A 79 11.20 6.40 -2.51
C ARG A 79 9.97 5.63 -2.97
N LEU A 80 8.78 6.23 -2.91
CA LEU A 80 7.56 5.60 -3.40
C LEU A 80 7.58 5.40 -4.92
N GLU A 81 8.09 6.38 -5.68
CA GLU A 81 8.21 6.26 -7.14
C GLU A 81 9.19 5.15 -7.53
N ASP A 82 10.38 5.13 -6.92
CA ASP A 82 11.41 4.13 -7.17
C ASP A 82 10.90 2.71 -6.90
N LEU A 83 10.28 2.49 -5.72
CA LEU A 83 9.71 1.20 -5.39
C LEU A 83 8.55 0.84 -6.32
N PHE A 84 7.73 1.78 -6.77
CA PHE A 84 6.58 1.50 -7.65
C PHE A 84 7.05 1.16 -9.07
N SER A 85 8.08 1.86 -9.56
CA SER A 85 8.77 1.58 -10.82
C SER A 85 9.36 0.16 -10.81
N GLN A 86 10.10 -0.19 -9.76
CA GLN A 86 10.66 -1.53 -9.58
C GLN A 86 9.57 -2.60 -9.48
N LEU A 87 8.50 -2.35 -8.70
CA LEU A 87 7.39 -3.27 -8.50
C LEU A 87 6.72 -3.68 -9.83
N ILE A 88 6.39 -2.70 -10.67
CA ILE A 88 5.74 -2.95 -11.97
C ILE A 88 6.70 -3.69 -12.91
N ARG A 89 7.93 -3.17 -13.07
CA ARG A 89 8.89 -3.71 -14.04
C ARG A 89 9.32 -5.12 -13.68
N TYR A 90 9.67 -5.36 -12.42
CA TYR A 90 10.02 -6.69 -11.94
C TYR A 90 8.81 -7.64 -11.97
N GLY A 91 7.61 -7.14 -11.69
CA GLY A 91 6.38 -7.93 -11.86
C GLY A 91 6.14 -8.40 -13.31
N TYR A 92 6.61 -7.67 -14.31
CA TYR A 92 6.48 -8.06 -15.71
C TYR A 92 7.57 -9.01 -16.22
N SER A 93 8.72 -9.11 -15.54
CA SER A 93 9.82 -9.98 -15.98
C SER A 93 9.38 -11.46 -16.12
N GLY A 94 8.61 -11.98 -15.16
CA GLY A 94 8.03 -13.33 -15.22
C GLY A 94 6.83 -13.48 -16.17
N ARG A 95 6.35 -12.39 -16.77
CA ARG A 95 5.10 -12.35 -17.58
C ARG A 95 5.33 -11.93 -19.03
N ASN A 96 6.56 -12.07 -19.54
CA ASN A 96 6.90 -11.69 -20.91
C ASN A 96 6.04 -12.45 -21.94
N PRO A 97 5.21 -11.76 -22.76
CA PRO A 97 4.28 -12.40 -23.68
C PRO A 97 4.97 -13.14 -24.83
N LEU A 98 6.28 -12.93 -25.04
CA LEU A 98 7.07 -13.63 -26.04
C LEU A 98 7.52 -15.03 -25.57
N LEU A 99 7.44 -15.32 -24.27
CA LEU A 99 7.82 -16.61 -23.71
C LEU A 99 6.65 -17.58 -23.72
N ALA A 100 6.89 -18.79 -24.25
CA ALA A 100 5.87 -19.84 -24.31
C ALA A 100 5.33 -20.23 -22.92
N SER A 101 6.16 -20.17 -21.88
CA SER A 101 5.75 -20.40 -20.49
C SER A 101 4.71 -19.38 -20.02
N SER A 102 4.94 -18.10 -20.26
CA SER A 102 4.02 -17.02 -19.92
C SER A 102 2.71 -17.10 -20.71
N VAL A 103 2.75 -17.44 -22.01
CA VAL A 103 1.54 -17.64 -22.81
C VAL A 103 0.71 -18.82 -22.31
N ARG A 104 1.33 -19.97 -22.02
CA ARG A 104 0.64 -21.13 -21.44
C ARG A 104 0.02 -20.81 -20.09
N HIS A 105 0.71 -20.02 -19.28
CA HIS A 105 0.24 -19.61 -17.95
C HIS A 105 -1.04 -18.73 -17.99
N ARG A 106 -1.29 -18.03 -19.11
CA ARG A 106 -2.52 -17.26 -19.34
C ARG A 106 -3.73 -18.14 -19.68
N LEU A 107 -3.52 -19.34 -20.20
CA LEU A 107 -4.62 -20.21 -20.58
C LEU A 107 -5.29 -20.81 -19.33
N PRO A 108 -6.63 -20.89 -19.27
CA PRO A 108 -7.31 -21.60 -18.20
C PRO A 108 -6.82 -23.05 -18.19
N SER A 109 -6.28 -23.50 -17.06
CA SER A 109 -5.74 -24.86 -16.97
C SER A 109 -6.87 -25.88 -17.19
N SER A 110 -6.79 -26.70 -18.23
CA SER A 110 -7.42 -28.01 -18.19
C SER A 110 -6.72 -28.84 -17.10
N ALA A 111 -7.46 -29.70 -16.41
CA ALA A 111 -7.04 -30.36 -15.17
C ALA A 111 -5.74 -31.19 -15.24
N ASP A 112 -5.16 -31.40 -16.43
CA ASP A 112 -4.00 -32.26 -16.67
C ASP A 112 -2.69 -31.53 -17.02
N ALA A 113 -2.70 -30.19 -17.14
CA ALA A 113 -1.46 -29.45 -17.33
C ALA A 113 -0.74 -29.29 -15.97
N LYS A 114 0.21 -30.19 -15.68
CA LYS A 114 1.21 -30.01 -14.61
C LYS A 114 1.65 -28.54 -14.58
N ARG A 115 1.73 -27.91 -13.39
CA ARG A 115 2.20 -26.53 -13.20
C ARG A 115 3.61 -26.38 -13.80
N HIS A 116 3.70 -25.98 -15.06
CA HIS A 116 4.99 -25.80 -15.75
C HIS A 116 5.59 -24.47 -15.32
N GLY A 117 6.75 -24.49 -14.65
CA GLY A 117 7.82 -23.48 -14.72
C GLY A 117 7.52 -22.00 -14.45
N PHE A 118 6.29 -21.59 -14.15
CA PHE A 118 5.97 -20.19 -13.84
C PHE A 118 6.50 -19.85 -12.45
N MET A 119 7.58 -19.08 -12.41
CA MET A 119 8.09 -18.47 -11.19
C MET A 119 7.53 -17.06 -11.10
N SER A 120 6.71 -16.80 -10.08
CA SER A 120 6.19 -15.47 -9.84
C SER A 120 7.31 -14.53 -9.39
N THR A 121 7.44 -13.42 -10.09
CA THR A 121 8.30 -12.27 -9.73
C THR A 121 7.48 -11.15 -9.09
N ALA A 122 6.23 -11.42 -8.72
CA ALA A 122 5.35 -10.41 -8.14
C ALA A 122 5.70 -10.14 -6.69
N GLU A 123 6.08 -8.89 -6.44
CA GLU A 123 6.33 -8.37 -5.11
C GLU A 123 5.10 -7.66 -4.52
N THR A 124 5.23 -7.25 -3.26
CA THR A 124 4.19 -6.49 -2.57
C THR A 124 4.81 -5.25 -1.93
N MET A 125 4.13 -4.13 -2.13
CA MET A 125 4.44 -2.85 -1.52
C MET A 125 3.34 -2.49 -0.53
N THR A 126 3.70 -1.86 0.58
CA THR A 126 2.74 -1.42 1.59
C THR A 126 2.97 0.05 1.94
N LEU A 127 1.92 0.87 1.79
CA LEU A 127 1.86 2.26 2.21
C LEU A 127 0.95 2.35 3.44
N ILE A 128 1.54 2.73 4.58
CA ILE A 128 0.87 2.85 5.86
C ILE A 128 1.08 4.27 6.37
N GLY A 129 0.17 4.79 7.17
CA GLY A 129 0.36 6.09 7.81
C GLY A 129 -0.93 6.69 8.32
N LEU A 130 -0.84 7.82 9.00
CA LEU A 130 -1.99 8.50 9.59
C LEU A 130 -2.96 8.99 8.51
N SER A 131 -4.25 9.05 8.83
CA SER A 131 -5.22 9.66 7.92
C SER A 131 -4.88 11.14 7.68
N GLY A 132 -5.07 11.61 6.45
CA GLY A 132 -4.79 12.99 6.07
C GLY A 132 -3.32 13.33 5.77
N MET A 133 -2.39 12.36 5.81
CA MET A 133 -0.95 12.59 5.52
C MET A 133 -0.58 12.62 4.03
N GLY A 134 -1.57 12.55 3.11
CA GLY A 134 -1.32 12.61 1.67
C GLY A 134 -0.92 11.28 1.00
N LYS A 135 -1.07 10.13 1.66
CA LYS A 135 -0.77 8.79 1.09
C LYS A 135 -1.40 8.57 -0.29
N THR A 136 -2.72 8.73 -0.37
CA THR A 136 -3.51 8.53 -1.59
C THR A 136 -3.15 9.58 -2.65
N THR A 137 -2.87 10.82 -2.25
CA THR A 137 -2.42 11.88 -3.16
C THR A 137 -1.05 11.55 -3.77
N ALA A 138 -0.09 11.11 -2.95
CA ALA A 138 1.23 10.69 -3.40
C ALA A 138 1.15 9.51 -4.38
N LEU A 139 0.41 8.46 -4.00
CA LEU A 139 0.25 7.28 -4.84
C LEU A 139 -0.46 7.58 -6.17
N ASN A 140 -1.53 8.38 -6.15
CA ASN A 140 -2.22 8.79 -7.36
C ASN A 140 -1.30 9.62 -8.28
N SER A 141 -0.47 10.49 -7.70
CA SER A 141 0.48 11.32 -8.46
C SER A 141 1.55 10.47 -9.14
N ILE A 142 2.02 9.43 -8.47
CA ILE A 142 3.01 8.48 -9.01
C ILE A 142 2.38 7.55 -10.04
N ALA A 143 1.18 7.02 -9.79
CA ALA A 143 0.47 6.18 -10.76
C ALA A 143 0.20 6.93 -12.07
N ARG A 144 -0.10 8.24 -12.01
CA ARG A 144 -0.29 9.10 -13.19
C ARG A 144 0.96 9.28 -14.05
N LEU A 145 2.15 8.97 -13.55
CA LEU A 145 3.37 8.97 -14.36
C LEU A 145 3.34 7.87 -15.42
N TYR A 146 2.49 6.84 -15.23
CA TYR A 146 2.33 5.70 -16.11
C TYR A 146 0.96 5.77 -16.81
N PRO A 147 0.88 5.53 -18.14
CA PRO A 147 -0.41 5.39 -18.81
C PRO A 147 -1.18 4.24 -18.19
N GLN A 148 -2.47 4.43 -17.90
CA GLN A 148 -3.26 3.40 -17.22
C GLN A 148 -3.44 2.15 -18.10
N VAL A 149 -3.68 2.34 -19.40
CA VAL A 149 -3.87 1.26 -20.38
C VAL A 149 -3.03 1.53 -21.62
N ILE A 150 -2.26 0.53 -22.03
CA ILE A 150 -1.43 0.52 -23.23
C ILE A 150 -1.99 -0.51 -24.22
N SER A 151 -2.06 -0.13 -25.50
CA SER A 151 -2.41 -1.04 -26.58
C SER A 151 -1.17 -1.39 -27.39
N HIS A 152 -0.92 -2.70 -27.53
CA HIS A 152 0.12 -3.25 -28.37
C HIS A 152 -0.48 -3.68 -29.71
N SER A 153 0.25 -3.43 -30.79
CA SER A 153 -0.08 -3.91 -32.13
C SER A 153 1.07 -4.71 -32.74
N ARG A 154 2.30 -4.25 -32.53
CA ARG A 154 3.53 -4.87 -33.02
C ARG A 154 4.64 -4.69 -31.99
N TYR A 155 5.57 -5.63 -31.91
CA TYR A 155 6.82 -5.48 -31.18
C TYR A 155 7.97 -5.95 -32.07
N LYS A 156 8.90 -5.05 -32.39
CA LYS A 156 9.90 -5.29 -33.46
C LYS A 156 9.20 -5.74 -34.74
N ASP A 157 9.57 -6.89 -35.30
CA ASP A 157 8.95 -7.43 -36.52
C ASP A 157 7.73 -8.31 -36.26
N ALA A 158 7.43 -8.65 -34.99
CA ALA A 158 6.36 -9.58 -34.62
C ALA A 158 5.03 -8.88 -34.30
N ILE A 159 3.92 -9.48 -34.71
CA ILE A 159 2.57 -9.04 -34.35
C ILE A 159 2.35 -9.33 -32.86
N LEU A 160 1.95 -8.31 -32.10
CA LEU A 160 1.65 -8.42 -30.67
C LEU A 160 0.39 -7.61 -30.39
N ILE A 161 -0.78 -8.22 -30.62
CA ILE A 161 -2.08 -7.57 -30.38
C ILE A 161 -2.51 -7.91 -28.96
N GLU A 162 -2.18 -7.04 -28.03
CA GLU A 162 -2.46 -7.23 -26.61
C GLU A 162 -2.90 -5.89 -25.97
N THR A 163 -3.69 -5.98 -24.90
CA THR A 163 -4.05 -4.83 -24.07
C THR A 163 -3.40 -5.01 -22.71
N GLN A 164 -2.58 -4.04 -22.32
CA GLN A 164 -1.90 -4.01 -21.03
C GLN A 164 -2.54 -2.95 -20.13
N VAL A 165 -3.01 -3.36 -18.97
CA VAL A 165 -3.43 -2.45 -17.90
C VAL A 165 -2.24 -2.29 -16.95
N VAL A 166 -1.57 -1.13 -16.97
CA VAL A 166 -0.33 -0.93 -16.20
C VAL A 166 -0.60 -0.90 -14.71
N TRP A 167 -1.69 -0.27 -14.29
CA TRP A 167 -2.12 -0.26 -12.90
C TRP A 167 -3.64 -0.23 -12.80
N LEU A 168 -4.17 -0.87 -11.77
CA LEU A 168 -5.59 -0.86 -11.45
C LEU A 168 -5.75 -0.51 -9.96
N LYS A 169 -6.52 0.53 -9.67
CA LYS A 169 -6.80 0.97 -8.30
C LYS A 169 -8.21 0.58 -7.88
N ILE A 170 -8.32 0.01 -6.68
CA ILE A 170 -9.57 -0.44 -6.08
C ILE A 170 -9.60 0.04 -4.63
N GLU A 171 -10.73 0.57 -4.20
CA GLU A 171 -10.99 0.92 -2.81
C GLU A 171 -11.69 -0.26 -2.12
N CYS A 172 -11.23 -0.65 -0.94
CA CYS A 172 -11.89 -1.72 -0.18
C CYS A 172 -13.29 -1.26 0.26
N PRO A 173 -14.33 -2.11 0.09
CA PRO A 173 -15.68 -1.73 0.46
C PRO A 173 -15.78 -1.52 1.98
N HIS A 174 -16.59 -0.56 2.44
CA HIS A 174 -16.75 -0.25 3.86
C HIS A 174 -17.28 -1.42 4.71
N ASP A 175 -18.01 -2.35 4.10
CA ASP A 175 -18.49 -3.57 4.77
C ASP A 175 -17.43 -4.68 4.83
N GLY A 176 -16.28 -4.46 4.21
CA GLY A 176 -15.16 -5.40 4.11
C GLY A 176 -15.50 -6.70 3.37
N SER A 177 -16.60 -6.73 2.60
CA SER A 177 -17.11 -7.97 2.00
C SER A 177 -16.30 -8.40 0.77
N LEU A 178 -16.10 -9.72 0.63
CA LEU A 178 -15.47 -10.32 -0.57
C LEU A 178 -16.23 -9.97 -1.86
N ARG A 179 -17.56 -9.94 -1.80
CA ARG A 179 -18.41 -9.60 -2.94
C ARG A 179 -18.28 -8.14 -3.31
N GLY A 180 -18.26 -7.22 -2.34
CA GLY A 180 -18.01 -5.81 -2.56
C GLY A 180 -16.66 -5.57 -3.23
N PHE A 181 -15.61 -6.25 -2.76
CA PHE A 181 -14.28 -6.20 -3.38
C PHE A 181 -14.30 -6.67 -4.85
N CYS A 182 -14.96 -7.81 -5.13
CA CYS A 182 -15.07 -8.31 -6.50
C CYS A 182 -15.81 -7.33 -7.41
N ALA A 183 -16.91 -6.74 -6.93
CA ALA A 183 -17.67 -5.74 -7.68
C ALA A 183 -16.82 -4.49 -7.97
N ALA A 184 -16.06 -4.01 -6.98
CA ALA A 184 -15.15 -2.88 -7.13
C ALA A 184 -14.05 -3.18 -8.15
N PHE A 185 -13.46 -4.39 -8.15
CA PHE A 185 -12.51 -4.83 -9.17
C PHE A 185 -13.11 -4.76 -10.58
N PHE A 186 -14.28 -5.37 -10.80
CA PHE A 186 -14.88 -5.40 -12.12
C PHE A 186 -15.27 -4.01 -12.63
N SER A 187 -15.77 -3.15 -11.73
CA SER A 187 -16.08 -1.75 -12.03
C SER A 187 -14.83 -0.96 -12.43
N ALA A 188 -13.74 -1.09 -11.65
CA ALA A 188 -12.48 -0.43 -11.94
C ALA A 188 -11.89 -0.88 -13.29
N LEU A 189 -11.96 -2.18 -13.60
CA LEU A 189 -11.46 -2.72 -14.87
C LEU A 189 -12.31 -2.25 -16.05
N ASP A 190 -13.63 -2.27 -15.93
CA ASP A 190 -14.55 -1.74 -16.95
C ASP A 190 -14.26 -0.25 -17.22
N ALA A 191 -14.05 0.55 -16.17
CA ALA A 191 -13.70 1.97 -16.29
C ALA A 191 -12.35 2.18 -16.99
N ALA A 192 -11.32 1.41 -16.63
CA ALA A 192 -10.00 1.50 -17.27
C ALA A 192 -10.06 1.12 -18.76
N LEU A 193 -10.86 0.12 -19.10
CA LEU A 193 -11.01 -0.36 -20.48
C LEU A 193 -12.06 0.43 -21.30
N GLY A 194 -12.82 1.33 -20.67
CA GLY A 194 -13.91 2.06 -21.34
C GLY A 194 -15.06 1.17 -21.82
N VAL A 195 -15.32 0.06 -21.13
CA VAL A 195 -16.38 -0.90 -21.46
C VAL A 195 -17.30 -1.14 -20.27
N GLU A 196 -18.47 -1.75 -20.49
CA GLU A 196 -19.39 -2.13 -19.42
C GLU A 196 -19.74 -3.62 -19.53
N LYS A 197 -18.71 -4.47 -19.42
CA LYS A 197 -18.79 -5.91 -19.73
C LYS A 197 -18.66 -6.76 -18.47
N TYR A 198 -17.69 -6.44 -17.62
CA TYR A 198 -17.31 -7.28 -16.49
C TYR A 198 -18.19 -7.01 -15.27
N SER A 199 -18.51 -5.75 -15.00
CA SER A 199 -19.41 -5.34 -13.91
C SER A 199 -20.80 -5.96 -14.05
N ARG A 200 -21.38 -5.93 -15.27
CA ARG A 200 -22.68 -6.56 -15.56
C ARG A 200 -22.69 -8.08 -15.35
N ARG A 201 -21.61 -8.77 -15.72
CA ARG A 201 -21.47 -10.22 -15.51
C ARG A 201 -21.15 -10.58 -14.06
N GLY A 202 -20.46 -9.71 -13.34
CA GLY A 202 -20.16 -9.85 -11.91
C GLY A 202 -21.40 -9.73 -11.02
N GLY A 203 -22.43 -9.02 -11.47
CA GLY A 203 -23.73 -8.90 -10.78
C GLY A 203 -24.68 -10.11 -10.95
N ALA A 204 -24.41 -11.00 -11.91
CA ALA A 204 -25.15 -12.27 -12.02
C ALA A 204 -24.83 -13.18 -10.81
N ALA A 205 -25.72 -14.13 -10.48
CA ALA A 205 -25.66 -15.01 -9.29
C ALA A 205 -24.48 -16.02 -9.27
N ASN A 206 -23.25 -15.54 -9.48
CA ASN A 206 -22.02 -16.31 -9.43
C ASN A 206 -21.57 -16.48 -7.98
N SER A 207 -21.01 -17.64 -7.66
CA SER A 207 -20.37 -17.85 -6.36
C SER A 207 -19.13 -16.95 -6.24
N ILE A 208 -18.77 -16.58 -5.01
CA ILE A 208 -17.58 -15.75 -4.74
C ILE A 208 -16.32 -16.41 -5.30
N SER A 209 -16.19 -17.73 -5.15
CA SER A 209 -15.07 -18.48 -5.69
C SER A 209 -14.94 -18.32 -7.21
N VAL A 210 -16.04 -18.34 -7.96
CA VAL A 210 -16.03 -18.12 -9.41
C VAL A 210 -15.61 -16.70 -9.76
N MET A 211 -16.08 -15.69 -9.01
CA MET A 211 -15.64 -14.31 -9.20
C MET A 211 -14.14 -14.13 -8.99
N LEU A 212 -13.59 -14.71 -7.92
CA LEU A 212 -12.15 -14.66 -7.63
C LEU A 212 -11.30 -15.34 -8.74
N GLN A 213 -11.78 -16.47 -9.27
CA GLN A 213 -11.13 -17.13 -10.42
C GLN A 213 -11.19 -16.25 -11.68
N HIS A 214 -12.33 -15.61 -11.95
CA HIS A 214 -12.45 -14.67 -13.06
C HIS A 214 -11.51 -13.48 -12.90
N ILE A 215 -11.38 -12.90 -11.70
CA ILE A 215 -10.44 -11.82 -11.42
C ILE A 215 -9.01 -12.26 -11.76
N SER A 216 -8.59 -13.43 -11.26
CA SER A 216 -7.26 -13.99 -11.56
C SER A 216 -7.02 -14.13 -13.07
N GLN A 217 -8.01 -14.66 -13.80
CA GLN A 217 -7.93 -14.80 -15.26
C GLN A 217 -7.85 -13.46 -15.99
N LEU A 218 -8.61 -12.46 -15.55
CA LEU A 218 -8.57 -11.11 -16.13
C LEU A 218 -7.23 -10.42 -15.88
N CYS A 219 -6.66 -10.57 -14.69
CA CYS A 219 -5.33 -10.07 -14.39
C CYS A 219 -4.25 -10.62 -15.34
N LYS A 220 -4.33 -11.92 -15.66
CA LYS A 220 -3.44 -12.57 -16.63
C LYS A 220 -3.70 -12.12 -18.07
N THR A 221 -4.98 -11.93 -18.42
CA THR A 221 -5.41 -11.60 -19.78
C THR A 221 -4.99 -10.17 -20.16
N PHE A 222 -5.17 -9.22 -19.24
CA PHE A 222 -4.86 -7.80 -19.45
C PHE A 222 -3.50 -7.38 -18.92
N PHE A 223 -2.64 -8.33 -18.56
CA PHE A 223 -1.31 -8.06 -17.98
C PHE A 223 -1.33 -6.98 -16.91
N ILE A 224 -2.23 -7.10 -15.92
CA ILE A 224 -2.38 -6.07 -14.87
C ILE A 224 -1.04 -5.88 -14.14
N GLY A 225 -0.41 -4.71 -14.30
CA GLY A 225 0.96 -4.44 -13.86
C GLY A 225 1.11 -4.24 -12.36
N ALA A 226 0.16 -3.54 -11.74
CA ALA A 226 0.05 -3.40 -10.30
C ALA A 226 -1.43 -3.32 -9.89
N LEU A 227 -1.81 -4.05 -8.86
CA LEU A 227 -3.12 -3.94 -8.23
C LEU A 227 -3.00 -3.13 -6.94
N ILE A 228 -3.51 -1.90 -6.96
CA ILE A 228 -3.54 -0.99 -5.82
C ILE A 228 -4.84 -1.21 -5.06
N ILE A 229 -4.72 -1.55 -3.78
CA ILE A 229 -5.83 -1.80 -2.87
C ILE A 229 -5.77 -0.72 -1.79
N ASP A 230 -6.65 0.28 -1.91
CA ASP A 230 -6.76 1.42 -1.02
C ASP A 230 -7.76 1.17 0.11
N GLU A 231 -7.65 1.94 1.19
CA GLU A 231 -8.49 1.83 2.40
C GLU A 231 -8.54 0.42 3.00
N MET A 232 -7.38 -0.25 3.06
CA MET A 232 -7.24 -1.63 3.53
C MET A 232 -7.78 -1.88 4.95
N GLN A 233 -7.80 -0.85 5.80
CA GLN A 233 -8.35 -0.94 7.15
C GLN A 233 -9.86 -1.25 7.16
N HIS A 234 -10.61 -1.00 6.09
CA HIS A 234 -12.02 -1.40 6.02
C HIS A 234 -12.24 -2.91 6.12
N LEU A 235 -11.21 -3.73 5.84
CA LEU A 235 -11.27 -5.17 6.07
C LEU A 235 -11.29 -5.55 7.55
N CYS A 236 -10.75 -4.69 8.44
CA CYS A 236 -10.79 -4.90 9.89
C CYS A 236 -12.22 -4.82 10.42
N SER A 237 -13.08 -4.01 9.79
CA SER A 237 -14.47 -3.78 10.21
C SER A 237 -15.43 -4.90 9.77
N SER A 238 -14.97 -5.89 9.00
CA SER A 238 -15.83 -6.98 8.52
C SER A 238 -16.37 -7.83 9.69
N ARG A 239 -17.70 -7.96 9.77
CA ARG A 239 -18.40 -8.68 10.85
C ARG A 239 -18.11 -10.20 10.90
N GLY A 240 -17.43 -10.74 9.89
CA GLY A 240 -17.06 -12.16 9.80
C GLY A 240 -15.57 -12.34 9.50
N GLY A 241 -14.79 -12.72 10.51
CA GLY A 241 -13.33 -12.93 10.37
C GLY A 241 -12.91 -13.92 9.28
N GLN A 242 -13.82 -14.82 8.87
CA GLN A 242 -13.57 -15.80 7.81
C GLN A 242 -13.46 -15.16 6.42
N ASP A 243 -14.21 -14.09 6.12
CA ASP A 243 -14.17 -13.44 4.81
C ASP A 243 -12.91 -12.61 4.64
N ARG A 244 -12.46 -11.97 5.72
CA ARG A 244 -11.15 -11.31 5.81
C ARG A 244 -10.00 -12.28 5.50
N GLU A 245 -9.98 -13.44 6.16
CA GLU A 245 -8.94 -14.46 5.93
C GLU A 245 -8.97 -15.00 4.49
N LYS A 246 -10.16 -15.25 3.95
CA LYS A 246 -10.31 -15.67 2.54
C LYS A 246 -9.78 -14.62 1.57
N LEU A 247 -10.03 -13.33 1.81
CA LEU A 247 -9.55 -12.25 0.94
C LEU A 247 -8.02 -12.12 1.01
N LEU A 248 -7.44 -12.13 2.21
CA LEU A 248 -5.98 -12.11 2.36
C LEU A 248 -5.32 -13.31 1.69
N ASN A 249 -5.88 -14.52 1.87
CA ASN A 249 -5.43 -15.72 1.17
C ASN A 249 -5.57 -15.59 -0.35
N PHE A 250 -6.65 -14.96 -0.82
CA PHE A 250 -6.84 -14.67 -2.24
C PHE A 250 -5.76 -13.72 -2.77
N PHE A 251 -5.40 -12.65 -2.06
CA PHE A 251 -4.33 -11.76 -2.48
C PHE A 251 -2.99 -12.48 -2.62
N VAL A 252 -2.63 -13.31 -1.64
CA VAL A 252 -1.38 -14.08 -1.76
C VAL A 252 -1.45 -15.07 -2.92
N THR A 253 -2.63 -15.66 -3.18
CA THR A 253 -2.84 -16.54 -4.34
C THR A 253 -2.76 -15.76 -5.65
N LEU A 254 -3.30 -14.54 -5.71
CA LEU A 254 -3.24 -13.68 -6.89
C LEU A 254 -1.80 -13.27 -7.21
N SER A 255 -1.02 -12.88 -6.21
CA SER A 255 0.41 -12.56 -6.38
C SER A 255 1.22 -13.78 -6.84
N ASN A 256 0.99 -14.95 -6.25
CA ASN A 256 1.74 -16.17 -6.59
C ASN A 256 1.32 -16.80 -7.93
N ASP A 257 0.01 -16.93 -8.16
CA ASP A 257 -0.53 -17.71 -9.27
C ASP A 257 -0.88 -16.84 -10.48
N ALA A 258 -1.14 -15.54 -10.31
CA ALA A 258 -1.32 -14.62 -11.44
C ALA A 258 -0.08 -13.78 -11.72
N GLY A 259 0.90 -13.77 -10.81
CA GLY A 259 2.09 -12.93 -10.94
C GLY A 259 1.76 -11.45 -10.92
N VAL A 260 0.73 -11.04 -10.17
CA VAL A 260 0.29 -9.64 -10.09
C VAL A 260 0.91 -8.99 -8.86
N PRO A 261 1.75 -7.95 -9.05
CA PRO A 261 2.22 -7.13 -7.95
C PRO A 261 1.07 -6.43 -7.21
N LEU A 262 1.18 -6.36 -5.88
CA LEU A 262 0.16 -5.77 -5.02
C LEU A 262 0.68 -4.53 -4.32
N VAL A 263 -0.14 -3.49 -4.24
CA VAL A 263 0.13 -2.30 -3.42
C VAL A 263 -0.98 -2.17 -2.39
N TYR A 264 -0.65 -2.41 -1.13
CA TYR A 264 -1.59 -2.20 -0.03
C TYR A 264 -1.47 -0.78 0.49
N VAL A 265 -2.60 -0.07 0.62
CA VAL A 265 -2.65 1.29 1.14
C VAL A 265 -3.71 1.34 2.24
N GLY A 266 -3.36 1.91 3.38
CA GLY A 266 -4.32 2.07 4.47
C GLY A 266 -3.75 2.86 5.64
N THR A 267 -4.57 3.02 6.66
CA THR A 267 -4.14 3.58 7.94
C THR A 267 -3.41 2.53 8.77
N ASN A 268 -2.80 2.99 9.85
CA ASN A 268 -2.07 2.14 10.78
C ASN A 268 -2.99 1.01 11.32
N ALA A 269 -4.29 1.25 11.43
CA ALA A 269 -5.34 0.26 11.72
C ALA A 269 -5.29 -1.04 10.88
N MET A 270 -4.64 -1.05 9.72
CA MET A 270 -4.45 -2.26 8.91
C MET A 270 -3.34 -3.20 9.43
N LEU A 271 -2.41 -2.75 10.27
CA LEU A 271 -1.27 -3.57 10.75
C LEU A 271 -1.69 -4.93 11.37
N PRO A 272 -2.76 -5.00 12.19
CA PRO A 272 -3.24 -6.27 12.74
C PRO A 272 -3.71 -7.29 11.68
N LEU A 273 -4.03 -6.87 10.44
CA LEU A 273 -4.38 -7.79 9.35
C LEU A 273 -3.23 -8.74 9.01
N PHE A 274 -1.99 -8.30 9.22
CA PHE A 274 -0.80 -9.04 8.84
C PHE A 274 -0.12 -9.77 10.00
N SER A 275 -0.43 -9.42 11.26
CA SER A 275 0.25 -9.96 12.45
C SER A 275 -0.13 -11.39 12.82
N GLY A 276 -1.32 -11.86 12.43
CA GLY A 276 -1.81 -13.19 12.81
C GLY A 276 -1.22 -14.36 11.99
N VAL A 277 -0.64 -14.09 10.81
CA VAL A 277 -0.15 -15.12 9.89
C VAL A 277 1.19 -14.68 9.29
N LEU A 278 2.29 -15.39 9.63
CA LEU A 278 3.65 -15.07 9.18
C LEU A 278 3.76 -14.90 7.65
N ARG A 279 2.97 -15.66 6.87
CA ARG A 279 2.90 -15.54 5.41
C ARG A 279 2.40 -14.17 4.95
N ASN A 280 1.41 -13.62 5.65
CA ASN A 280 0.82 -12.31 5.34
C ASN A 280 1.77 -11.19 5.79
N ALA A 281 2.37 -11.30 6.97
CA ALA A 281 3.41 -10.39 7.45
C ALA A 281 4.61 -10.30 6.49
N ARG A 282 5.15 -11.44 6.06
CA ARG A 282 6.27 -11.49 5.11
C ARG A 282 5.94 -10.83 3.77
N ARG A 283 4.68 -10.94 3.31
CA ARG A 283 4.23 -10.33 2.06
C ARG A 283 4.03 -8.83 2.22
N ALA A 284 3.39 -8.38 3.30
CA ALA A 284 3.27 -6.95 3.58
C ALA A 284 4.65 -6.27 3.74
N ALA A 285 5.67 -7.01 4.19
CA ALA A 285 7.05 -6.55 4.30
C ALA A 285 7.88 -6.68 3.01
N GLY A 286 7.31 -7.14 1.88
CA GLY A 286 8.05 -7.53 0.66
C GLY A 286 9.10 -6.52 0.21
N MET A 287 8.67 -5.33 -0.18
CA MET A 287 9.57 -4.21 -0.53
C MET A 287 9.84 -3.24 0.64
N GLY A 288 9.45 -3.63 1.86
CA GLY A 288 9.42 -2.78 3.04
C GLY A 288 8.25 -1.78 3.05
N PRO A 289 7.64 -1.50 4.21
CA PRO A 289 6.56 -0.52 4.31
C PRO A 289 7.11 0.91 4.15
N ILE A 290 6.33 1.75 3.47
CA ILE A 290 6.53 3.21 3.44
C ILE A 290 5.55 3.81 4.44
N ALA A 291 6.09 4.44 5.49
CA ALA A 291 5.31 5.06 6.55
C ALA A 291 5.15 6.57 6.32
N PHE A 292 3.91 7.01 6.14
CA PHE A 292 3.52 8.43 6.14
C PHE A 292 3.14 8.82 7.57
N ASP A 293 4.17 9.09 8.38
CA ASP A 293 4.01 9.59 9.75
C ASP A 293 3.90 11.14 9.75
N ARG A 294 3.40 11.71 10.85
CA ARG A 294 3.32 13.16 11.06
C ARG A 294 4.71 13.80 11.07
N PHE A 295 4.78 15.05 10.68
CA PHE A 295 5.99 15.85 10.84
C PHE A 295 6.21 16.24 12.31
N SER A 296 7.47 16.35 12.74
CA SER A 296 7.83 17.03 13.99
C SER A 296 7.96 18.55 13.78
N GLU A 297 7.83 19.34 14.84
CA GLU A 297 7.93 20.81 14.77
C GLU A 297 9.26 21.27 14.18
N ASP A 298 10.34 20.64 14.62
CA ASP A 298 11.71 20.94 14.20
C ASP A 298 12.09 20.32 12.84
N ASP A 299 11.16 19.67 12.14
CA ASP A 299 11.44 19.05 10.84
C ASP A 299 11.63 20.14 9.76
N PRO A 300 12.80 20.21 9.08
CA PRO A 300 13.00 21.15 7.98
C PRO A 300 11.97 20.99 6.85
N PHE A 301 11.47 19.77 6.61
CA PHE A 301 10.44 19.49 5.62
C PHE A 301 9.08 20.06 6.02
N TRP A 302 8.76 20.10 7.33
CA TRP A 302 7.56 20.76 7.83
C TRP A 302 7.60 22.26 7.56
N HIS A 303 8.71 22.92 7.94
CA HIS A 303 8.90 24.33 7.66
C HIS A 303 8.79 24.62 6.15
N HIS A 304 9.42 23.79 5.32
CA HIS A 304 9.32 23.93 3.87
C HIS A 304 7.87 23.79 3.39
N LEU A 305 7.12 22.78 3.84
CA LEU A 305 5.71 22.58 3.47
C LEU A 305 4.86 23.79 3.84
N VAL A 306 4.95 24.25 5.09
CA VAL A 306 4.19 25.41 5.58
C VAL A 306 4.56 26.64 4.77
N SER A 307 5.84 26.87 4.48
CA SER A 307 6.28 28.01 3.67
C SER A 307 5.72 28.00 2.24
N GLN A 308 5.63 26.81 1.60
CA GLN A 308 5.06 26.67 0.27
C GLN A 308 3.56 26.95 0.27
N LEU A 309 2.81 26.43 1.25
CA LEU A 309 1.38 26.66 1.37
C LEU A 309 1.06 28.10 1.80
N TRP A 310 1.86 28.69 2.69
CA TRP A 310 1.70 30.08 3.13
C TRP A 310 1.85 31.08 1.99
N ALA A 311 2.63 30.74 0.96
CA ALA A 311 2.76 31.57 -0.24
C ALA A 311 1.48 31.63 -1.11
N TYR A 312 0.46 30.82 -0.80
CA TYR A 312 -0.87 30.90 -1.41
C TYR A 312 -1.82 31.65 -0.48
N ASP A 313 -1.75 32.96 -0.55
CA ASP A 313 -2.49 33.87 0.33
C ASP A 313 -3.38 34.82 -0.49
N TRP A 314 -4.70 34.73 -0.29
CA TRP A 314 -5.69 35.62 -0.91
C TRP A 314 -6.16 36.73 0.05
N THR A 315 -5.49 36.95 1.18
CA THR A 315 -5.78 38.09 2.07
C THR A 315 -5.29 39.41 1.46
N GLU A 316 -5.78 40.53 1.98
CA GLU A 316 -5.42 41.86 1.48
C GLU A 316 -3.98 42.23 1.87
N SER A 317 -3.61 41.95 3.12
CA SER A 317 -2.25 42.16 3.62
C SER A 317 -1.53 40.83 3.81
N CYS A 318 -0.62 40.50 2.87
CA CYS A 318 0.20 39.29 2.97
C CYS A 318 1.20 39.40 4.13
N ALA A 319 0.88 38.77 5.25
CA ALA A 319 1.78 38.70 6.40
C ALA A 319 2.95 37.75 6.12
N PRO A 320 4.20 38.12 6.48
CA PRO A 320 5.32 37.21 6.41
C PRO A 320 5.12 36.04 7.38
N LEU A 321 5.55 34.84 7.00
CA LEU A 321 5.55 33.68 7.89
C LEU A 321 6.62 33.88 8.97
N THR A 322 6.19 34.25 10.17
CA THR A 322 7.08 34.41 11.34
C THR A 322 7.26 33.08 12.08
N SER A 323 8.28 33.00 12.94
CA SER A 323 8.49 31.83 13.81
C SER A 323 7.32 31.59 14.76
N ASP A 324 6.67 32.65 15.25
CA ASP A 324 5.48 32.59 16.10
C ASP A 324 4.27 32.00 15.36
N LEU A 325 4.04 32.44 14.11
CA LEU A 325 3.01 31.86 13.25
C LEU A 325 3.30 30.39 12.94
N LEU A 326 4.56 30.04 12.63
CA LEU A 326 4.96 28.67 12.34
C LEU A 326 4.71 27.74 13.54
N SER A 327 5.17 28.13 14.73
CA SER A 327 4.94 27.35 15.96
C SER A 327 3.46 27.26 16.28
N LYS A 328 2.69 28.34 16.08
CA LYS A 328 1.24 28.31 16.28
C LYS A 328 0.51 27.39 15.31
N ILE A 329 0.91 27.38 14.04
CA ILE A 329 0.38 26.44 13.04
C ILE A 329 0.69 25.00 13.47
N TYR A 330 1.91 24.72 13.92
CA TYR A 330 2.27 23.39 14.41
C TYR A 330 1.42 22.99 15.62
N ASP A 331 1.31 23.84 16.64
CA ASP A 331 0.49 23.57 17.83
C ASP A 331 -0.96 23.19 17.47
N LEU A 332 -1.55 23.88 16.50
CA LEU A 332 -2.94 23.70 16.09
C LEU A 332 -3.16 22.57 15.06
N THR A 333 -2.10 21.91 14.58
CA THR A 333 -2.20 20.87 13.51
C THR A 333 -1.42 19.61 13.83
N GLN A 334 -0.47 19.67 14.75
CA GLN A 334 0.40 18.58 15.20
C GLN A 334 1.11 17.86 14.06
N GLY A 335 1.54 18.61 13.04
CA GLY A 335 2.28 18.06 11.89
C GLY A 335 1.43 17.26 10.89
N ASN A 336 0.10 17.29 11.00
CA ASN A 336 -0.79 16.64 10.05
C ASN A 336 -1.09 17.56 8.86
N THR A 337 -0.83 17.07 7.64
CA THR A 337 -0.93 17.89 6.41
C THR A 337 -2.36 18.27 6.04
N ASP A 338 -3.34 17.43 6.34
CA ASP A 338 -4.76 17.73 6.11
C ASP A 338 -5.28 18.78 7.10
N PHE A 339 -4.87 18.69 8.38
CA PHE A 339 -5.20 19.73 9.37
C PHE A 339 -4.54 21.06 9.03
N LEU A 340 -3.29 21.04 8.54
CA LEU A 340 -2.60 22.21 8.03
C LEU A 340 -3.38 22.89 6.91
N ALA A 341 -3.72 22.15 5.84
CA ALA A 341 -4.46 22.69 4.71
C ALA A 341 -5.82 23.26 5.17
N LYS A 342 -6.55 22.54 6.04
CA LYS A 342 -7.82 23.02 6.61
C LYS A 342 -7.65 24.30 7.42
N LEU A 343 -6.68 24.36 8.33
CA LEU A 343 -6.43 25.54 9.17
C LEU A 343 -6.14 26.77 8.30
N LEU A 344 -5.22 26.66 7.33
CA LEU A 344 -4.84 27.77 6.45
C LEU A 344 -6.02 28.23 5.59
N MET A 345 -6.77 27.30 5.00
CA MET A 345 -7.94 27.64 4.20
C MET A 345 -9.04 28.32 5.02
N LEU A 346 -9.33 27.81 6.23
CA LEU A 346 -10.36 28.38 7.11
C LEU A 346 -9.93 29.75 7.66
N ALA A 347 -8.65 29.93 8.00
CA ALA A 347 -8.12 31.20 8.45
C ALA A 347 -8.24 32.29 7.38
N GLN A 348 -7.84 31.98 6.14
CA GLN A 348 -8.01 32.92 5.03
C GLN A 348 -9.50 33.27 4.80
N ARG A 349 -10.39 32.27 4.81
CA ARG A 349 -11.84 32.52 4.68
C ARG A 349 -12.39 33.41 5.78
N HIS A 350 -11.93 33.20 7.02
CA HIS A 350 -12.36 34.00 8.16
C HIS A 350 -11.90 35.46 8.03
N VAL A 351 -10.62 35.67 7.73
CA VAL A 351 -10.05 37.01 7.53
C VAL A 351 -10.77 37.77 6.42
N ILE A 352 -11.01 37.12 5.28
CA ILE A 352 -11.71 37.71 4.14
C ILE A 352 -13.18 38.03 4.46
N TRP A 353 -13.86 37.18 5.22
CA TRP A 353 -15.27 37.36 5.55
C TRP A 353 -15.49 38.48 6.57
N GLU A 354 -14.65 38.54 7.60
CA GLU A 354 -14.74 39.55 8.66
C GLU A 354 -14.08 40.89 8.28
N GLY A 355 -13.38 40.96 7.15
CA GLY A 355 -12.65 42.16 6.74
C GLY A 355 -11.46 42.47 7.64
N ILE A 356 -10.79 41.44 8.16
CA ILE A 356 -9.55 41.56 8.93
C ILE A 356 -8.39 41.72 7.93
N ASP A 357 -7.36 42.48 8.28
CA ASP A 357 -6.26 42.80 7.36
C ASP A 357 -5.42 41.57 6.98
N ALA A 358 -5.03 40.76 7.98
CA ALA A 358 -4.07 39.67 7.83
C ALA A 358 -4.29 38.52 8.80
N ILE A 359 -3.69 37.36 8.49
CA ILE A 359 -3.66 36.21 9.40
C ILE A 359 -2.65 36.48 10.53
N THR A 360 -3.11 36.35 11.78
CA THR A 360 -2.29 36.46 12.99
C THR A 360 -2.43 35.19 13.85
N PRO A 361 -1.55 34.96 14.84
CA PRO A 361 -1.69 33.83 15.77
C PRO A 361 -3.05 33.81 16.49
N ALA A 362 -3.59 34.99 16.83
CA ALA A 362 -4.91 35.12 17.45
C ALA A 362 -6.04 34.67 16.49
N VAL A 363 -5.95 35.03 15.20
CA VAL A 363 -6.89 34.57 14.17
C VAL A 363 -6.83 33.05 14.01
N LEU A 364 -5.63 32.47 13.97
CA LEU A 364 -5.46 31.01 13.88
C LEU A 364 -6.11 30.30 15.08
N GLN A 365 -5.89 30.82 16.30
CA GLN A 365 -6.52 30.29 17.51
C GLN A 365 -8.05 30.40 17.44
N GLN A 366 -8.59 31.56 17.06
CA GLN A 366 -10.03 31.78 16.94
C GLN A 366 -10.68 30.84 15.92
N VAL A 367 -10.01 30.58 14.78
CA VAL A 367 -10.47 29.64 13.75
C VAL A 367 -10.45 28.22 14.28
N TYR A 368 -9.37 27.83 14.96
CA TYR A 368 -9.29 26.53 15.62
C TYR A 368 -10.45 26.33 16.62
N ASP A 369 -10.66 27.29 17.52
CA ASP A 369 -11.66 27.22 18.60
C ASP A 369 -13.10 27.20 18.10
N ASN A 370 -13.39 27.87 16.98
CA ASN A 370 -14.76 28.04 16.50
C ASN A 370 -15.12 27.13 15.32
N GLN A 371 -14.17 26.88 14.41
CA GLN A 371 -14.43 26.20 13.14
C GLN A 371 -13.82 24.79 13.08
N MET A 372 -12.82 24.48 13.92
CA MET A 372 -12.17 23.14 13.97
C MET A 372 -12.52 22.34 15.23
N ARG A 373 -13.63 22.66 15.91
CA ARG A 373 -14.08 22.00 17.17
C ARG A 373 -14.13 20.47 17.08
N LEU A 374 -14.54 19.92 15.94
CA LEU A 374 -14.60 18.47 15.71
C LEU A 374 -13.22 17.80 15.68
N LEU A 375 -12.16 18.58 15.47
CA LEU A 375 -10.78 18.12 15.40
C LEU A 375 -10.00 18.34 16.71
N HIS A 376 -10.59 19.02 17.71
CA HIS A 376 -9.90 19.33 18.97
C HIS A 376 -9.41 18.07 19.67
N LYS A 377 -10.30 17.12 19.95
CA LYS A 377 -9.93 15.87 20.64
C LYS A 377 -8.84 15.08 19.88
N PRO A 378 -8.97 14.85 18.55
CA PRO A 378 -7.89 14.20 17.82
C PRO A 378 -6.55 14.95 17.87
N ILE A 379 -6.56 16.28 17.74
CA ILE A 379 -5.34 17.10 17.78
C ILE A 379 -4.73 17.09 19.19
N GLU A 380 -5.54 17.14 20.24
CA GLU A 380 -5.10 17.01 21.62
C GLU A 380 -4.48 15.63 21.91
N ALA A 381 -5.07 14.56 21.37
CA ALA A 381 -4.50 13.22 21.48
C ALA A 381 -3.12 13.14 20.78
N LEU A 382 -2.97 13.73 19.60
CA LEU A 382 -1.68 13.82 18.91
C LEU A 382 -0.66 14.67 19.69
N ARG A 383 -1.12 15.74 20.35
CA ARG A 383 -0.30 16.64 21.18
C ARG A 383 0.18 15.95 22.45
N SER A 384 -0.68 15.17 23.10
CA SER A 384 -0.33 14.45 24.34
C SER A 384 0.69 13.35 24.08
N GLY A 385 0.69 12.77 22.88
CA GLY A 385 1.55 11.64 22.53
C GLY A 385 1.19 10.37 23.31
N ASP A 386 0.04 10.36 24.00
CA ASP A 386 -0.43 9.24 24.80
C ASP A 386 -1.05 8.17 23.89
N PRO A 387 -0.45 6.97 23.79
CA PRO A 387 -0.96 5.91 22.91
C PRO A 387 -2.41 5.50 23.24
N LEU A 388 -2.89 5.71 24.46
CA LEU A 388 -4.26 5.38 24.85
C LEU A 388 -5.27 6.42 24.34
N GLN A 389 -4.95 7.70 24.45
CA GLN A 389 -5.82 8.77 23.90
C GLN A 389 -5.84 8.74 22.38
N ILE A 390 -4.72 8.40 21.76
CA ILE A 390 -4.65 8.23 20.32
C ILE A 390 -5.42 6.96 19.88
N ALA A 391 -5.54 5.95 20.75
CA ALA A 391 -6.31 4.73 20.46
C ALA A 391 -7.79 4.96 20.23
N ASP A 392 -8.36 5.98 20.87
CA ASP A 392 -9.75 6.38 20.68
C ASP A 392 -10.00 6.84 19.22
N PHE A 393 -8.94 7.14 18.47
CA PHE A 393 -8.94 7.50 17.06
C PHE A 393 -8.17 6.47 16.24
N GLU A 394 -8.86 5.40 15.83
CA GLU A 394 -8.30 4.23 15.12
C GLU A 394 -7.37 4.60 13.94
N ASP A 395 -7.69 5.68 13.22
CA ASP A 395 -6.94 6.16 12.06
C ASP A 395 -5.74 7.08 12.37
N MET A 396 -5.45 7.34 13.64
CA MET A 396 -4.47 8.35 14.09
C MET A 396 -3.32 7.81 14.95
N MET A 397 -3.32 6.52 15.31
CA MET A 397 -2.18 5.91 16.02
C MET A 397 -0.90 5.92 15.18
N PRO A 398 0.23 6.48 15.67
CA PRO A 398 1.52 6.36 14.99
C PRO A 398 1.98 4.91 14.82
N THR A 399 2.75 4.66 13.77
CA THR A 399 3.14 3.30 13.36
C THR A 399 3.95 2.59 14.45
N LYS A 400 4.88 3.30 15.08
CA LYS A 400 5.75 2.78 16.15
C LYS A 400 4.95 2.36 17.39
N ASP A 401 3.98 3.18 17.79
CA ASP A 401 3.18 2.94 19.00
C ASP A 401 2.23 1.76 18.80
N GLN A 402 1.65 1.64 17.61
CA GLN A 402 0.81 0.50 17.30
C GLN A 402 1.61 -0.81 17.23
N ILE A 403 2.82 -0.79 16.66
CA ILE A 403 3.73 -1.94 16.71
C ILE A 403 4.08 -2.28 18.17
N ALA A 404 4.38 -1.29 18.99
CA ALA A 404 4.69 -1.51 20.41
C ALA A 404 3.49 -2.09 21.18
N GLN A 405 2.27 -1.62 20.93
CA GLN A 405 1.05 -2.17 21.52
C GLN A 405 0.78 -3.61 21.07
N MET A 406 1.03 -3.93 19.80
CA MET A 406 0.90 -5.30 19.30
C MET A 406 1.92 -6.22 20.00
N MET A 407 3.16 -5.76 20.18
CA MET A 407 4.18 -6.50 20.91
C MET A 407 3.84 -6.67 22.40
N SER A 408 3.26 -5.64 23.04
CA SER A 408 2.85 -5.72 24.45
C SER A 408 1.64 -6.64 24.66
N TYR A 409 0.67 -6.64 23.73
CA TYR A 409 -0.43 -7.61 23.72
C TYR A 409 0.06 -9.05 23.55
N ASP A 410 1.03 -9.29 22.68
CA ASP A 410 1.65 -10.61 22.51
C ASP A 410 2.41 -11.04 23.77
N LEU A 411 3.07 -10.12 24.48
CA LEU A 411 3.72 -10.39 25.76
C LEU A 411 2.71 -10.76 26.85
N ALA A 412 1.59 -10.03 26.95
CA ALA A 412 0.51 -10.36 27.89
C ALA A 412 -0.10 -11.74 27.58
N ARG A 413 -0.32 -12.05 26.30
CA ARG A 413 -0.82 -13.36 25.85
C ARG A 413 0.15 -14.50 26.13
N ARG A 414 1.47 -14.24 26.04
CA ARG A 414 2.52 -15.20 26.43
C ARG A 414 2.56 -15.38 27.95
N ALA A 415 2.38 -14.31 28.72
CA ALA A 415 2.28 -14.38 30.18
C ALA A 415 1.06 -15.20 30.62
N ASP A 416 -0.11 -15.01 30.00
CA ASP A 416 -1.32 -15.80 30.26
C ASP A 416 -1.13 -17.28 29.91
N ARG A 417 -0.47 -17.59 28.77
CA ARG A 417 -0.12 -18.97 28.40
C ARG A 417 0.87 -19.59 29.37
N ALA A 418 1.86 -18.83 29.84
CA ALA A 418 2.78 -19.30 30.87
C ALA A 418 2.04 -19.59 32.18
N HIS A 419 1.11 -18.72 32.57
CA HIS A 419 0.25 -18.89 33.74
C HIS A 419 -0.65 -20.14 33.63
N LEU A 420 -1.25 -20.38 32.46
CA LEU A 420 -2.02 -21.60 32.14
C LEU A 420 -1.15 -22.87 32.13
N SER A 421 0.09 -22.77 31.65
CA SER A 421 1.05 -23.90 31.67
C SER A 421 1.48 -24.26 33.09
N LEU A 422 1.62 -23.27 33.97
CA LEU A 422 1.91 -23.46 35.39
C LEU A 422 0.70 -24.09 36.12
N LEU A 423 -0.52 -23.64 35.81
CA LEU A 423 -1.77 -24.21 36.36
C LEU A 423 -2.01 -25.66 35.91
N THR A 424 -1.63 -26.02 34.69
CA THR A 424 -1.74 -27.40 34.19
C THR A 424 -0.64 -28.31 34.70
N GLN A 425 0.55 -27.79 34.99
CA GLN A 425 1.62 -28.54 35.65
C GLN A 425 1.34 -28.78 37.15
N THR A 426 0.68 -27.85 37.84
CA THR A 426 0.25 -28.04 39.24
C THR A 426 -0.98 -28.94 39.38
N ALA A 427 -1.82 -29.05 38.34
CA ALA A 427 -3.01 -29.90 38.33
C ALA A 427 -2.72 -31.39 38.04
N ILE A 428 -1.48 -31.78 37.72
CA ILE A 428 -1.08 -33.18 37.52
C ILE A 428 -0.30 -33.67 38.75
N ALA A 429 -1.01 -33.85 39.86
CA ALA A 429 -0.59 -34.74 40.93
C ALA A 429 -1.38 -36.06 40.78
N PRO A 430 -0.73 -37.25 40.79
CA PRO A 430 -1.43 -38.49 40.52
C PRO A 430 -2.27 -38.93 41.73
N SER A 431 -3.57 -39.09 41.54
CA SER A 431 -4.47 -39.79 42.48
C SER A 431 -4.43 -41.31 42.20
N PRO A 432 -4.36 -42.19 43.22
CA PRO A 432 -4.26 -43.62 42.99
C PRO A 432 -5.63 -44.29 42.80
N LEU A 433 -5.71 -45.06 41.70
CA LEU A 433 -6.46 -46.31 41.51
C LEU A 433 -7.98 -46.30 41.73
N ALA A 434 -8.72 -46.27 40.61
CA ALA A 434 -9.96 -47.03 40.47
C ALA A 434 -9.97 -47.71 39.09
N LYS A 435 -10.12 -49.04 39.11
CA LYS A 435 -10.18 -49.93 37.95
C LYS A 435 -11.41 -49.60 37.10
N ASP A 436 -11.24 -49.44 35.79
CA ASP A 436 -12.36 -49.72 34.88
C ASP A 436 -11.95 -50.20 33.49
N LYS A 437 -12.96 -50.80 32.86
CA LYS A 437 -13.01 -51.79 31.79
C LYS A 437 -12.41 -51.40 30.43
N SER A 438 -12.02 -52.44 29.72
CA SER A 438 -11.56 -52.51 28.33
C SER A 438 -12.64 -52.17 27.29
N VAL A 439 -12.35 -51.23 26.36
CA VAL A 439 -13.02 -51.04 25.05
C VAL A 439 -11.95 -50.56 24.02
N PRO A 440 -11.99 -50.97 22.73
CA PRO A 440 -10.78 -51.13 21.90
C PRO A 440 -10.34 -49.89 21.11
N LYS A 441 -9.02 -49.78 20.87
CA LYS A 441 -8.36 -48.78 20.01
C LYS A 441 -8.56 -49.11 18.52
N ALA A 442 -9.02 -48.12 17.75
CA ALA A 442 -8.91 -48.10 16.29
C ALA A 442 -7.44 -47.87 15.85
N PRO A 443 -7.00 -48.39 14.69
CA PRO A 443 -5.58 -48.42 14.32
C PRO A 443 -5.09 -47.05 13.88
N SER A 444 -4.11 -46.49 14.59
CA SER A 444 -3.33 -45.34 14.15
C SER A 444 -2.37 -45.76 13.03
N ARG A 445 -2.39 -45.05 11.90
CA ARG A 445 -1.40 -45.19 10.82
C ARG A 445 0.01 -45.01 11.38
N THR A 446 0.87 -45.96 11.07
CA THR A 446 2.30 -46.00 11.41
C THR A 446 3.01 -44.80 10.78
N VAL A 447 3.64 -43.97 11.61
CA VAL A 447 4.64 -42.99 11.16
C VAL A 447 5.90 -43.79 10.83
N VAL A 448 6.48 -43.55 9.66
CA VAL A 448 7.75 -44.15 9.23
C VAL A 448 8.82 -43.79 10.27
N PRO A 449 9.57 -44.76 10.84
CA PRO A 449 10.64 -44.43 11.76
C PRO A 449 11.74 -43.69 11.00
N VAL A 450 12.13 -42.53 11.50
CA VAL A 450 13.39 -41.89 11.10
C VAL A 450 14.50 -42.84 11.51
N ALA A 451 15.31 -43.27 10.54
CA ALA A 451 16.44 -44.13 10.82
C ALA A 451 17.38 -43.45 11.81
N ASP A 452 17.72 -44.16 12.90
CA ASP A 452 18.79 -43.80 13.83
C ASP A 452 20.15 -43.92 13.12
N GLY A 453 20.43 -42.96 12.24
CA GLY A 453 21.77 -42.66 11.75
C GLY A 453 22.30 -41.50 12.57
N ALA A 454 23.36 -41.73 13.34
CA ALA A 454 24.04 -40.68 14.10
C ALA A 454 24.29 -39.44 13.22
N LEU A 455 23.68 -38.31 13.59
CA LEU A 455 23.98 -37.02 12.99
C LEU A 455 25.44 -36.67 13.33
N THR A 456 26.36 -36.91 12.41
CA THR A 456 27.71 -36.36 12.49
C THR A 456 27.61 -34.84 12.45
N ASN A 457 28.01 -34.18 13.54
CA ASN A 457 28.07 -32.72 13.65
C ASN A 457 28.77 -32.12 12.42
N VAL A 458 28.04 -31.34 11.63
CA VAL A 458 28.56 -30.69 10.43
C VAL A 458 29.26 -29.40 10.84
N HIS A 459 30.53 -29.49 11.21
CA HIS A 459 31.40 -28.33 11.31
C HIS A 459 32.17 -28.17 9.99
N PHE A 460 31.95 -27.05 9.30
CA PHE A 460 32.83 -26.60 8.21
C PHE A 460 34.13 -26.08 8.83
N SER A 461 35.28 -26.45 8.26
CA SER A 461 36.58 -25.92 8.72
C SER A 461 36.64 -24.42 8.45
N LYS A 462 37.13 -23.63 9.41
CA LYS A 462 37.16 -22.16 9.32
C LYS A 462 38.13 -21.62 8.26
N ASP A 463 39.06 -22.43 7.80
CA ASP A 463 40.22 -22.00 7.01
C ASP A 463 40.18 -22.44 5.53
N GLU A 464 39.06 -23.00 5.07
CA GLU A 464 38.87 -23.37 3.66
C GLU A 464 37.67 -22.62 3.05
N ASP A 465 37.74 -22.36 1.76
CA ASP A 465 36.71 -21.67 1.00
C ASP A 465 35.39 -22.45 1.04
N LEU A 466 34.40 -21.88 1.74
CA LEU A 466 33.09 -22.47 2.00
C LEU A 466 32.41 -22.90 0.70
N GLN A 467 32.62 -22.15 -0.39
CA GLN A 467 32.00 -22.43 -1.69
C GLN A 467 32.50 -23.77 -2.27
N ALA A 468 33.81 -24.02 -2.21
CA ALA A 468 34.40 -25.26 -2.70
C ALA A 468 33.94 -26.48 -1.89
N GLN A 469 33.73 -26.33 -0.57
CA GLN A 469 33.22 -27.40 0.29
C GLN A 469 31.76 -27.74 0.00
N LEU A 470 30.96 -26.73 -0.34
CA LEU A 470 29.56 -26.91 -0.71
C LEU A 470 29.42 -27.56 -2.10
N GLU A 471 30.29 -27.19 -3.06
CA GLU A 471 30.37 -27.82 -4.38
C GLU A 471 30.81 -29.29 -4.30
N GLN A 472 31.88 -29.61 -3.55
CA GLN A 472 32.36 -30.99 -3.40
C GLN A 472 31.31 -31.92 -2.80
N ARG A 473 30.44 -31.39 -1.93
CA ARG A 473 29.37 -32.17 -1.30
C ARG A 473 28.10 -32.22 -2.16
N GLY A 474 28.09 -31.60 -3.33
CA GLY A 474 26.96 -31.59 -4.27
C GLY A 474 25.78 -30.70 -3.81
N TRP A 475 26.04 -29.71 -2.95
CA TRP A 475 25.02 -28.77 -2.47
C TRP A 475 24.89 -27.55 -3.39
N VAL A 476 25.88 -27.31 -4.24
CA VAL A 476 25.91 -26.24 -5.24
C VAL A 476 26.33 -26.85 -6.56
N ASP A 477 25.57 -26.60 -7.61
CA ASP A 477 25.86 -27.05 -8.97
C ASP A 477 26.74 -26.01 -9.68
N ARG A 478 27.82 -26.46 -10.33
CA ARG A 478 28.80 -25.54 -10.96
C ARG A 478 28.23 -24.83 -12.18
N ASP A 479 27.36 -25.52 -12.91
CA ASP A 479 26.71 -24.99 -14.10
C ASP A 479 25.29 -24.55 -13.74
N SER A 480 25.19 -23.41 -13.03
CA SER A 480 23.92 -22.72 -12.85
C SER A 480 23.53 -21.93 -14.10
N SER A 481 23.49 -22.61 -15.25
CA SER A 481 22.77 -22.09 -16.43
C SER A 481 21.31 -22.53 -16.33
N TRP A 482 20.50 -21.72 -15.67
CA TRP A 482 19.03 -21.79 -15.71
C TRP A 482 18.49 -20.67 -16.60
#